data_AF-A0A7X2S771-F1
#
_entry.id   AF-A0A7X2S771-F1
#
_cell.length_a   1.000
_cell.length_b   1.000
_cell.length_c   1.000
_cell.angle_alpha   90.00
_cell.angle_beta   90.00
_cell.angle_gamma   90.00
#
_symmetry.space_group_name_H-M   'P 1'
#
loop_
_entity.id
_entity.type
_entity.pdbx_description
1 polymer ?
#
loop_
_entity_poly.entity_id
_entity_poly.type
_entity_poly.pdbx_seq_one_letter_code
_entity_poly.pdbx_strand_id
1 'polypeptide(L)'
;MPDIIEMEARAARAAKQIAIMKKIESLQKYQMDLGDGMDELRRNKQNLKAAHETYLGQWTGKGGTAYKELAEDLNSLNLQMEFSGSETIDAINQEISRLQQELNSL
;
A
#
# COMPACT_ATOMS: atom_id res chain seq x y z
N MET A 1 -44.20 6.52 24.61
CA MET A 1 -42.73 6.51 24.80
C MET A 1 -41.94 5.35 24.16
N PRO A 2 -42.51 4.45 23.33
CA PRO A 2 -41.70 3.56 22.46
C PRO A 2 -40.88 4.29 21.39
N ASP A 3 -41.38 5.43 20.89
CA ASP A 3 -40.78 6.14 19.74
C ASP A 3 -39.37 6.68 19.98
N ILE A 4 -39.03 7.08 21.21
CA ILE A 4 -37.72 7.66 21.51
C ILE A 4 -36.62 6.59 21.46
N ILE A 5 -36.89 5.41 22.03
CA ILE A 5 -35.94 4.29 22.03
C ILE A 5 -35.69 3.80 20.61
N GLU A 6 -36.74 3.71 19.78
CA GLU A 6 -36.60 3.31 18.38
C GLU A 6 -35.88 4.37 17.54
N MET A 7 -36.14 5.66 17.79
CA MET A 7 -35.44 6.77 17.15
C MET A 7 -33.95 6.79 17.49
N GLU A 8 -33.60 6.60 18.77
CA GLU A 8 -32.20 6.51 19.23
C GLU A 8 -31.48 5.30 18.60
N ALA A 9 -32.15 4.14 18.53
CA ALA A 9 -31.59 2.96 17.88
C ALA A 9 -31.34 3.18 16.38
N ARG A 10 -32.26 3.85 15.67
CA ARG A 10 -32.08 4.22 14.25
C ARG A 10 -30.93 5.21 14.07
N ALA A 11 -30.84 6.23 14.92
CA ALA A 11 -29.75 7.21 14.88
C ALA A 11 -28.39 6.55 15.14
N ALA A 12 -28.30 5.62 16.10
CA ALA A 12 -27.08 4.87 16.39
C ALA A 12 -26.63 3.99 15.21
N ARG A 13 -27.57 3.31 14.53
CA ARG A 13 -27.27 2.54 13.31
C ARG A 13 -26.76 3.43 12.20
N ALA A 14 -27.42 4.56 11.93
CA ALA A 14 -27.00 5.50 10.90
C ALA A 14 -25.60 6.07 11.20
N ALA A 15 -25.32 6.43 12.44
CA ALA A 15 -23.99 6.89 12.86
C ALA A 15 -22.91 5.81 12.64
N LYS A 16 -23.23 4.54 12.96
CA LYS A 16 -22.31 3.41 12.73
C LYS A 16 -22.07 3.17 11.24
N GLN A 17 -23.10 3.23 10.40
CA GLN A 17 -22.97 3.13 8.94
C GLN A 17 -22.02 4.21 8.38
N ILE A 18 -22.23 5.47 8.77
CA ILE A 18 -21.36 6.59 8.36
C ILE A 18 -19.91 6.37 8.81
N ALA A 19 -19.71 5.91 10.04
CA ALA A 19 -18.37 5.65 10.57
C ALA A 19 -17.64 4.56 9.78
N ILE A 20 -18.34 3.47 9.41
CA ILE A 20 -17.78 2.40 8.58
C ILE A 20 -17.45 2.90 7.18
N MET A 21 -18.36 3.64 6.54
CA MET A 21 -18.13 4.20 5.19
C MET A 21 -16.90 5.10 5.15
N LYS A 22 -16.71 5.98 6.15
CA LYS A 22 -15.51 6.84 6.24
C LYS A 22 -14.22 6.05 6.40
N LYS A 23 -14.25 4.92 7.13
CA LYS A 23 -13.09 4.03 7.26
C LYS A 23 -12.75 3.37 5.93
N ILE A 24 -13.75 2.86 5.21
CA ILE A 24 -13.56 2.29 3.87
C ILE A 24 -12.94 3.32 2.92
N GLU A 25 -13.49 4.53 2.88
CA GLU A 25 -12.97 5.63 2.04
C GLU A 25 -11.49 5.94 2.37
N SER A 26 -11.16 6.01 3.66
CA SER A 26 -9.77 6.26 4.10
C SER A 26 -8.82 5.14 3.67
N LEU A 27 -9.25 3.89 3.77
CA LEU A 27 -8.48 2.72 3.34
C LEU A 27 -8.28 2.68 1.83
N GLN A 28 -9.32 3.02 1.05
CA GLN A 28 -9.23 3.11 -0.41
C GLN A 28 -8.23 4.19 -0.85
N LYS A 29 -8.24 5.35 -0.18
CA LYS A 29 -7.24 6.39 -0.42
C LYS A 29 -5.83 5.89 -0.13
N TYR A 30 -5.63 5.25 1.02
CA TYR A 30 -4.31 4.73 1.40
C TYR A 30 -3.82 3.64 0.44
N GLN A 31 -4.72 2.79 -0.06
CA GLN A 31 -4.40 1.81 -1.11
C GLN A 31 -3.94 2.47 -2.41
N MET A 32 -4.59 3.55 -2.84
CA MET A 32 -4.19 4.32 -4.01
C MET A 32 -2.81 4.95 -3.81
N ASP A 33 -2.58 5.62 -2.66
CA ASP A 33 -1.29 6.23 -2.33
C ASP A 33 -0.14 5.19 -2.31
N LEU A 34 -0.40 3.99 -1.79
CA LEU A 34 0.54 2.86 -1.83
C LEU A 34 0.80 2.36 -3.26
N GLY A 35 -0.25 2.24 -4.08
CA GLY A 35 -0.14 1.86 -5.48
C GLY A 35 0.74 2.83 -6.27
N ASP A 36 0.52 4.13 -6.11
CA ASP A 36 1.33 5.18 -6.75
C ASP A 36 2.80 5.11 -6.31
N GLY A 37 3.04 4.92 -5.01
CA GLY A 37 4.40 4.75 -4.47
C GLY A 37 5.11 3.51 -5.00
N MET A 38 4.39 2.39 -5.14
CA MET A 38 4.94 1.16 -5.73
C MET A 38 5.27 1.32 -7.22
N ASP A 39 4.45 2.04 -7.97
CA ASP A 39 4.71 2.32 -9.37
C ASP A 39 5.92 3.24 -9.56
N GLU A 40 6.07 4.24 -8.69
CA GLU A 40 7.28 5.07 -8.64
C GLU A 40 8.53 4.24 -8.31
N LEU A 41 8.43 3.35 -7.32
CA LEU A 41 9.51 2.45 -6.96
C LEU A 41 9.94 1.58 -8.15
N ARG A 42 8.97 1.02 -8.88
CA ARG A 42 9.23 0.19 -10.08
C ARG A 42 9.94 1.00 -11.18
N ARG A 43 9.53 2.25 -11.41
CA ARG A 43 10.22 3.16 -12.35
C ARG A 43 11.65 3.44 -11.91
N ASN A 44 11.87 3.72 -10.62
CA ASN A 44 13.21 4.00 -10.08
C ASN A 44 14.14 2.79 -10.21
N LYS A 45 13.62 1.57 -9.96
CA LYS A 45 14.35 0.31 -10.17
C LYS A 45 14.77 0.12 -11.64
N GLN A 46 13.88 0.41 -12.59
CA GLN A 46 14.21 0.33 -14.02
C GLN A 46 15.28 1.35 -14.42
N ASN A 47 15.17 2.59 -13.93
CA ASN A 47 16.17 3.63 -14.17
C ASN A 47 17.54 3.25 -13.59
N LEU A 48 17.57 2.71 -12.37
CA LEU A 48 18.80 2.23 -11.73
C LEU A 48 19.44 1.11 -12.55
N LYS A 49 18.63 0.15 -13.02
CA LYS A 49 19.10 -0.96 -13.87
C LYS A 49 19.67 -0.44 -15.19
N ALA A 50 19.01 0.50 -15.85
CA ALA A 50 19.49 1.10 -17.09
C ALA A 50 20.82 1.85 -16.88
N ALA A 51 20.93 2.60 -15.78
CA ALA A 51 22.18 3.27 -15.40
C ALA A 51 23.30 2.25 -15.13
N HIS A 52 22.99 1.18 -14.38
CA HIS A 52 23.92 0.09 -14.11
C HIS A 52 24.44 -0.52 -15.42
N GLU A 53 23.56 -0.92 -16.34
CA GLU A 53 23.95 -1.49 -17.64
C GLU A 53 24.80 -0.52 -18.49
N THR A 54 24.53 0.79 -18.40
CA THR A 54 25.25 1.82 -19.16
C THR A 54 26.67 2.05 -18.64
N TYR A 55 26.88 2.11 -17.32
CA TYR A 55 28.13 2.59 -16.73
C TYR A 55 29.08 1.46 -16.27
N LEU A 56 28.58 0.27 -15.92
CA LEU A 56 29.42 -0.78 -15.33
C LEU A 56 30.35 -1.47 -16.31
N GLY A 57 30.03 -1.48 -17.60
CA GLY A 57 30.90 -2.08 -18.62
C GLY A 57 32.33 -1.49 -18.63
N GLN A 58 32.52 -0.32 -18.03
CA GLN A 58 33.80 0.40 -17.98
C GLN A 58 34.40 0.53 -16.57
N TRP A 59 33.67 0.18 -15.50
CA TRP A 59 34.14 0.33 -14.12
C TRP A 59 34.83 -0.93 -13.61
N THR A 60 36.15 -0.86 -13.44
CA THR A 60 37.00 -1.93 -12.92
C THR A 60 37.64 -1.55 -11.58
N GLY A 61 38.23 -2.53 -10.89
CA GLY A 61 38.88 -2.31 -9.60
C GLY A 61 37.89 -2.10 -8.44
N LYS A 62 38.40 -1.58 -7.30
CA LYS A 62 37.63 -1.47 -6.05
C LYS A 62 36.34 -0.66 -6.16
N GLY A 63 36.35 0.41 -6.98
CA GLY A 63 35.16 1.22 -7.23
C GLY A 63 34.05 0.48 -7.97
N GLY A 64 34.41 -0.37 -8.94
CA GLY A 64 33.46 -1.23 -9.64
C GLY A 64 32.85 -2.31 -8.72
N THR A 65 33.66 -2.91 -7.84
CA THR A 65 33.16 -3.88 -6.84
C THR A 65 32.18 -3.23 -5.86
N ALA A 66 32.54 -2.09 -5.26
CA ALA A 66 31.68 -1.39 -4.32
C ALA A 66 30.35 -0.94 -4.95
N TYR A 67 30.38 -0.52 -6.22
CA TYR A 67 29.16 -0.19 -6.96
C TYR A 67 28.27 -1.42 -7.21
N LYS A 68 28.84 -2.58 -7.54
CA LYS A 68 28.07 -3.82 -7.71
C LYS A 68 27.38 -4.25 -6.42
N GLU A 69 28.08 -4.22 -5.30
CA GLU A 69 27.53 -4.51 -3.97
C GLU A 69 26.35 -3.59 -3.66
N LEU A 70 26.52 -2.28 -3.85
CA LEU A 70 25.44 -1.30 -3.66
C LEU A 70 24.24 -1.57 -4.58
N ALA A 71 24.47 -1.94 -5.85
CA ALA A 71 23.40 -2.25 -6.79
C ALA A 71 22.62 -3.51 -6.39
N GLU A 72 23.30 -4.53 -5.87
CA GLU A 72 22.69 -5.75 -5.34
C GLU A 72 21.85 -5.46 -4.09
N ASP A 73 22.39 -4.67 -3.16
CA ASP A 73 21.67 -4.23 -1.95
C ASP A 73 20.40 -3.44 -2.29
N LEU A 74 20.50 -2.50 -3.23
CA LEU A 74 19.34 -1.73 -3.70
C LEU A 74 18.30 -2.63 -4.36
N ASN A 75 18.72 -3.63 -5.15
CA ASN A 75 17.80 -4.57 -5.76
C ASN A 75 17.09 -5.44 -4.71
N SER A 76 17.83 -5.91 -3.69
CA SER A 76 17.26 -6.66 -2.55
C SER A 76 16.23 -5.82 -1.80
N LEU A 77 16.58 -4.57 -1.45
CA LEU A 77 15.67 -3.65 -0.76
C LEU A 77 14.41 -3.37 -1.58
N ASN A 78 14.54 -3.18 -2.90
CA ASN A 78 13.41 -2.97 -3.79
C ASN A 78 12.45 -4.17 -3.80
N LEU A 79 12.98 -5.40 -3.82
CA LEU A 79 12.15 -6.62 -3.75
C LEU A 79 11.39 -6.72 -2.42
N GLN A 80 12.05 -6.38 -1.30
CA GLN A 80 11.40 -6.37 0.01
C GLN A 80 10.28 -5.34 0.09
N MET A 81 10.49 -4.13 -0.46
CA MET A 81 9.47 -3.10 -0.53
C MET A 81 8.31 -3.48 -1.45
N GLU A 82 8.58 -4.08 -2.62
CA GLU A 82 7.55 -4.61 -3.51
C GLU A 82 6.69 -5.67 -2.81
N PHE A 83 7.32 -6.59 -2.07
CA PHE A 83 6.63 -7.62 -1.31
C PHE A 83 5.77 -7.04 -0.18
N SER A 84 6.36 -6.18 0.66
CA SER A 84 5.67 -5.55 1.79
C SER A 84 4.51 -4.64 1.33
N GLY A 85 4.69 -3.93 0.21
CA GLY A 85 3.62 -3.15 -0.42
C GLY A 85 2.46 -4.04 -0.87
N SER A 86 2.75 -5.18 -1.51
CA SER A 86 1.71 -6.15 -1.90
C SER A 86 0.96 -6.72 -0.69
N GLU A 87 1.67 -7.15 0.36
CA GLU A 87 1.04 -7.67 1.59
C GLU A 87 0.14 -6.61 2.25
N THR A 88 0.57 -5.35 2.23
CA THR A 88 -0.21 -4.23 2.80
C THR A 88 -1.47 -3.97 1.99
N ILE A 89 -1.39 -4.00 0.66
CA ILE A 89 -2.55 -3.87 -0.22
C ILE A 89 -3.56 -5.01 0.02
N ASP A 90 -3.07 -6.24 0.17
CA ASP A 90 -3.91 -7.40 0.46
C ASP A 90 -4.60 -7.29 1.83
N ALA A 91 -3.87 -6.84 2.86
CA ALA A 91 -4.45 -6.59 4.18
C ALA A 91 -5.53 -5.50 4.14
N ILE A 92 -5.30 -4.42 3.38
CA ILE A 92 -6.31 -3.37 3.16
C ILE A 92 -7.56 -3.94 2.49
N ASN A 93 -7.40 -4.77 1.44
CA ASN A 93 -8.52 -5.40 0.74
C ASN A 93 -9.36 -6.30 1.66
N GLN A 94 -8.70 -7.07 2.52
CA GLN A 94 -9.37 -7.93 3.51
C GLN A 94 -10.16 -7.09 4.51
N GLU A 95 -9.58 -6.00 5.02
CA GLU A 95 -10.25 -5.11 5.97
C GLU A 95 -11.43 -4.36 5.33
N ILE A 96 -11.30 -3.88 4.09
CA ILE A 96 -12.42 -3.29 3.34
C ILE A 96 -13.55 -4.32 3.20
N SER A 97 -13.23 -5.56 2.83
CA SER A 97 -14.23 -6.64 2.69
C SER A 97 -14.94 -6.92 4.01
N ARG A 98 -14.19 -6.98 5.13
CA ARG A 98 -14.75 -7.14 6.49
C ARG A 98 -15.69 -5.98 6.85
N LEU A 99 -15.29 -4.74 6.58
CA LEU A 99 -16.08 -3.54 6.86
C LEU A 99 -17.36 -3.49 6.01
N GLN A 100 -17.30 -3.92 4.74
CA GLN A 100 -18.48 -4.03 3.88
C GLN A 100 -19.46 -5.10 4.39
N GLN A 101 -18.97 -6.26 4.85
CA GLN A 101 -19.80 -7.27 5.49
C GLN A 101 -20.46 -6.75 6.77
N GLU A 102 -19.69 -6.04 7.60
CA GLU A 102 -20.22 -5.38 8.79
C GLU A 102 -21.33 -4.40 8.43
N LEU A 103 -21.12 -3.54 7.42
CA LEU A 103 -22.10 -2.58 6.93
C LEU A 103 -23.41 -3.25 6.48
N ASN A 104 -23.30 -4.36 5.74
CA ASN A 104 -24.45 -5.11 5.22
C ASN A 104 -25.24 -5.82 6.33
N SER A 105 -24.65 -6.00 7.51
CA SER A 105 -25.27 -6.70 8.65
C SER A 105 -25.96 -5.78 9.68
N LEU A 106 -25.88 -4.45 9.50
CA LEU A 106 -26.46 -3.43 10.39
C LEU A 106 -27.93 -3.11 10.10
#